data_AF-A0A965NV33-F1
#
_entry.id   AF-A0A965NV33-F1
#
_cell.length_a   1.000
_cell.length_b   1.000
_cell.length_c   1.000
_cell.angle_alpha   90.00
_cell.angle_beta   90.00
_cell.angle_gamma   90.00
#
_symmetry.space_group_name_H-M   'P 1'
#
loop_
_entity.id
_entity.type
_entity.pdbx_description
1 polymer ?
#
loop_
_entity_poly.entity_id
_entity_poly.type
_entity_poly.pdbx_seq_one_letter_code
_entity_poly.pdbx_strand_id
1 'polypeptide(L)'
;MGEFSYMGLSSFDGNAPSLFAFERWNLGWLDDSQIVCSSAKEITQLVTPVQSAGGIKAVIVPLTATKVLVVESRRALGLDRRIAKPGALVYTVDSSVQSGLGPVKVYPSAVASDPRFLSAPRAAGESVTVEGITVRVSSASSAGDTVVITRP
;
A
#
# COMPACT_ATOMS: atom_id res chain seq x y z
N MET A 1 9.02 5.87 4.74
CA MET A 1 7.88 5.74 3.80
C MET A 1 8.15 6.12 2.33
N GLY A 2 9.24 6.81 1.96
CA GLY A 2 9.43 7.28 0.57
C GLY A 2 8.43 8.40 0.21
N GLU A 3 8.23 8.68 -1.08
CA GLU A 3 7.37 9.78 -1.56
C GLU A 3 5.91 9.37 -1.82
N PHE A 4 5.32 8.61 -0.88
CA PHE A 4 3.98 7.99 -1.03
C PHE A 4 2.89 8.50 -0.08
N SER A 5 3.22 9.47 0.78
CA SER A 5 2.26 10.18 1.62
C SER A 5 2.79 11.57 1.99
N TYR A 6 1.89 12.55 2.04
CA TYR A 6 2.16 13.91 2.51
C TYR A 6 2.69 13.96 3.95
N MET A 7 2.31 12.98 4.78
CA MET A 7 2.82 12.84 6.15
C MET A 7 4.24 12.23 6.19
N GLY A 8 4.75 11.75 5.06
CA GLY A 8 6.11 11.24 4.91
C GLY A 8 7.06 12.25 4.29
N LEU A 9 6.75 12.70 3.08
CA LEU A 9 7.42 13.83 2.44
C LEU A 9 6.36 14.93 2.30
N SER A 10 6.46 15.96 3.15
CA SER A 10 5.51 17.10 3.20
C SER A 10 5.67 18.05 2.02
N SER A 11 5.48 17.51 0.81
CA SER A 11 5.56 18.22 -0.45
C SER A 11 4.46 17.75 -1.39
N PHE A 12 3.68 18.70 -1.88
CA PHE A 12 2.73 18.45 -2.96
C PHE A 12 3.39 18.14 -4.30
N ASP A 13 4.72 18.28 -4.41
CA ASP A 13 5.51 17.93 -5.58
C ASP A 13 6.11 16.52 -5.54
N GLY A 14 5.86 15.78 -4.45
CA GLY A 14 6.24 14.37 -4.34
C GLY A 14 5.63 13.49 -5.43
N ASN A 15 6.22 12.29 -5.57
CA ASN A 15 5.78 11.24 -6.50
C ASN A 15 4.28 10.92 -6.38
N ALA A 16 3.82 10.53 -5.18
CA ALA A 16 2.44 10.16 -4.90
C ALA A 16 2.04 10.64 -3.49
N PRO A 17 1.81 11.95 -3.28
CA PRO A 17 1.66 12.55 -1.96
C PRO A 17 0.30 12.27 -1.30
N SER A 18 -0.65 11.58 -1.94
CA SER A 18 -1.93 11.27 -1.28
C SER A 18 -1.74 10.37 -0.06
N LEU A 19 -2.59 10.54 0.96
CA LEU A 19 -2.55 9.72 2.18
C LEU A 19 -2.74 8.23 1.84
N PHE A 20 -2.03 7.39 2.59
CA PHE A 20 -2.18 5.94 2.55
C PHE A 20 -3.62 5.53 2.89
N ALA A 21 -4.09 4.41 2.36
CA ALA A 21 -5.40 3.85 2.71
C ALA A 21 -5.52 3.61 4.23
N PHE A 22 -4.46 3.13 4.88
CA PHE A 22 -4.43 2.98 6.34
C PHE A 22 -4.62 4.32 7.07
N GLU A 23 -3.96 5.39 6.62
CA GLU A 23 -4.11 6.72 7.21
C GLU A 23 -5.54 7.24 7.02
N ARG A 24 -6.10 7.09 5.82
CA ARG A 24 -7.48 7.51 5.54
C ARG A 24 -8.51 6.73 6.35
N TRP A 25 -8.30 5.44 6.56
CA TRP A 25 -9.14 4.61 7.42
C TRP A 25 -9.06 5.07 8.88
N ASN A 26 -7.85 5.28 9.41
CA ASN A 26 -7.66 5.77 10.78
C ASN A 26 -8.25 7.18 11.00
N LEU A 27 -8.36 8.00 9.95
CA LEU A 27 -9.01 9.32 9.99
C LEU A 27 -10.54 9.27 9.78
N GLY A 28 -11.12 8.09 9.52
CA GLY A 28 -12.55 7.93 9.26
C GLY A 28 -13.00 8.37 7.86
N TRP A 29 -12.07 8.47 6.89
CA TRP A 29 -12.39 8.81 5.50
C TRP A 29 -12.68 7.58 4.63
N LEU A 30 -12.26 6.41 5.08
CA LEU A 30 -12.64 5.12 4.51
C LEU A 30 -13.44 4.36 5.56
N ASP A 31 -14.54 3.75 5.15
CA ASP A 31 -15.36 2.92 6.03
C ASP A 31 -14.74 1.53 6.20
N ASP A 32 -15.06 0.85 7.30
CA ASP A 32 -14.63 -0.54 7.56
C ASP A 32 -15.00 -1.49 6.41
N SER A 33 -16.12 -1.23 5.73
CA SER A 33 -16.56 -2.02 4.55
C SER A 33 -15.61 -1.94 3.36
N GLN A 34 -14.70 -0.96 3.34
CA GLN A 34 -13.70 -0.76 2.29
C GLN A 34 -12.35 -1.39 2.65
N ILE A 35 -12.22 -1.99 3.83
CA ILE A 35 -10.99 -2.59 4.34
C ILE A 35 -11.20 -4.08 4.52
N VAL A 36 -10.31 -4.88 3.94
CA VAL A 36 -10.29 -6.33 4.16
C VAL A 36 -9.17 -6.65 5.13
N CYS A 37 -9.50 -6.99 6.37
CA CYS A 37 -8.54 -7.53 7.32
C CYS A 37 -8.57 -9.06 7.30
N SER A 38 -7.45 -9.73 7.02
CA SER A 38 -7.43 -11.19 6.91
C SER A 38 -6.18 -11.82 7.50
N SER A 39 -6.39 -12.94 8.19
CA SER A 39 -5.34 -13.84 8.67
C SER A 39 -5.35 -15.21 7.99
N ALA A 40 -6.08 -15.34 6.87
CA ALA A 40 -6.14 -16.57 6.10
C ALA A 40 -4.77 -16.97 5.54
N LYS A 41 -4.56 -18.27 5.33
CA LYS A 41 -3.34 -18.80 4.71
C LYS A 41 -3.08 -18.19 3.34
N GLU A 42 -4.14 -18.00 2.58
CA GLU A 42 -4.13 -17.32 1.29
C GLU A 42 -5.39 -16.47 1.15
N ILE A 43 -5.26 -15.30 0.53
CA ILE A 43 -6.38 -14.46 0.13
C ILE A 43 -6.12 -13.88 -1.25
N THR A 44 -7.16 -13.89 -2.10
CA THR A 44 -7.17 -13.18 -3.38
C THR A 44 -8.20 -12.06 -3.30
N GLN A 45 -7.79 -10.83 -3.59
CA GLN A 45 -8.67 -9.67 -3.50
C GLN A 45 -8.39 -8.67 -4.62
N LEU A 46 -9.45 -8.16 -5.24
CA LEU A 46 -9.35 -6.96 -6.07
C LEU A 46 -9.26 -5.73 -5.17
N VAL A 47 -8.16 -4.99 -5.27
CA VAL A 47 -7.94 -3.74 -4.55
C VAL A 47 -8.10 -2.59 -5.52
N THR A 48 -9.15 -1.80 -5.29
CA THR A 48 -9.45 -0.61 -6.09
C THR A 48 -8.51 0.54 -5.73
N PRO A 49 -8.20 1.47 -6.67
CA PRO A 49 -7.31 2.58 -6.42
C PRO A 49 -7.75 3.42 -5.21
N VAL A 50 -6.82 3.78 -4.32
CA VAL A 50 -7.14 4.60 -3.14
C VAL A 50 -7.67 5.98 -3.52
N GLN A 51 -7.38 6.44 -4.73
CA GLN A 51 -7.82 7.73 -5.28
C GLN A 51 -9.27 7.70 -5.79
N SER A 52 -9.85 6.53 -6.06
CA SER A 52 -11.22 6.41 -6.58
C SER A 52 -12.25 6.18 -5.46
N ALA A 53 -13.52 6.44 -5.75
CA ALA A 53 -14.63 6.14 -4.84
C ALA A 53 -14.99 4.64 -4.84
N GLY A 54 -15.49 4.15 -3.70
CA GLY A 54 -16.07 2.80 -3.55
C GLY A 54 -15.10 1.63 -3.71
N GLY A 55 -15.58 0.43 -3.42
CA GLY A 55 -14.77 -0.80 -3.48
C GLY A 55 -13.75 -0.93 -2.35
N ILE A 56 -13.02 -2.05 -2.36
CA ILE A 56 -12.00 -2.36 -1.36
C ILE A 56 -10.75 -1.52 -1.64
N LYS A 57 -10.28 -0.79 -0.64
CA LYS A 57 -9.16 0.17 -0.74
C LYS A 57 -7.85 -0.39 -0.21
N ALA A 58 -7.94 -1.33 0.73
CA ALA A 58 -6.77 -2.02 1.24
C ALA A 58 -7.09 -3.42 1.71
N VAL A 59 -6.09 -4.30 1.61
CA VAL A 59 -6.02 -5.54 2.37
C VAL A 59 -4.99 -5.36 3.48
N ILE A 60 -5.40 -5.65 4.72
CA ILE A 60 -4.58 -5.57 5.92
C ILE A 60 -4.35 -6.99 6.43
N VAL A 61 -3.09 -7.33 6.68
CA VAL A 61 -2.68 -8.63 7.21
C VAL A 61 -1.94 -8.42 8.53
N PRO A 62 -2.51 -8.87 9.67
CA PRO A 62 -1.85 -8.75 10.97
C PRO A 62 -0.54 -9.56 11.01
N LEU A 63 0.55 -8.89 11.39
CA LEU A 63 1.88 -9.48 11.60
C LEU A 63 2.14 -9.77 13.08
N THR A 64 1.84 -8.79 13.94
CA THR A 64 1.91 -8.89 15.41
C THR A 64 0.71 -8.17 16.02
N ALA A 65 0.67 -8.07 17.36
CA ALA A 65 -0.36 -7.29 18.06
C ALA A 65 -0.36 -5.80 17.71
N THR A 66 0.78 -5.24 17.27
CA THR A 66 0.95 -3.80 17.00
C THR A 66 1.30 -3.50 15.55
N LYS A 67 1.56 -4.54 14.73
CA LYS A 67 2.12 -4.38 13.40
C LYS A 67 1.30 -5.10 12.35
N VAL A 68 1.08 -4.43 11.23
CA VAL A 68 0.31 -4.94 10.10
C VAL A 68 1.05 -4.74 8.78
N LEU A 69 0.82 -5.63 7.82
CA LEU A 69 1.13 -5.45 6.40
C LEU A 69 -0.11 -4.89 5.71
N VAL A 70 0.06 -3.88 4.86
CA VAL A 70 -1.02 -3.27 4.10
C VAL A 70 -0.68 -3.31 2.62
N VAL A 71 -1.68 -3.66 1.82
CA VAL A 71 -1.62 -3.66 0.36
C VAL A 71 -2.73 -2.76 -0.18
N GLU A 72 -2.36 -1.72 -0.91
CA GLU A 72 -3.29 -0.76 -1.54
C GLU A 72 -2.97 -0.59 -3.03
N SER A 73 -3.94 -0.17 -3.85
CA SER A 73 -3.70 0.16 -5.26
C SER A 73 -3.49 1.66 -5.43
N ARG A 74 -2.46 2.05 -6.19
CA ARG A 74 -2.15 3.44 -6.53
C ARG A 74 -2.18 3.65 -8.05
N ARG A 75 -2.80 4.75 -8.48
CA ARG A 75 -2.93 5.17 -9.88
C ARG A 75 -2.62 6.66 -10.02
N ALA A 76 -2.30 7.09 -11.24
CA ALA A 76 -2.01 8.49 -11.58
C ALA A 76 -3.28 9.36 -11.59
N LEU A 77 -3.92 9.51 -10.43
CA LEU A 77 -5.20 10.20 -10.25
C LEU A 77 -5.10 11.21 -9.09
N GLY A 78 -5.76 12.36 -9.25
CA GLY A 78 -5.84 13.39 -8.21
C GLY A 78 -4.46 13.86 -7.75
N LEU A 79 -4.19 13.73 -6.45
CA LEU A 79 -2.91 14.11 -5.84
C LEU A 79 -1.74 13.24 -6.33
N ASP A 80 -1.99 12.01 -6.76
CA ASP A 80 -0.95 11.07 -7.22
C ASP A 80 -0.70 11.13 -8.73
N ARG A 81 -1.16 12.19 -9.41
CA ARG A 81 -1.01 12.39 -10.87
C ARG A 81 0.43 12.26 -11.40
N ARG A 82 1.45 12.40 -10.55
CA ARG A 82 2.88 12.30 -10.90
C ARG A 82 3.50 10.95 -10.52
N ILE A 83 2.71 9.96 -10.10
CA ILE A 83 3.25 8.66 -9.70
C ILE A 83 4.03 8.04 -10.85
N ALA A 84 5.32 7.80 -10.63
CA ALA A 84 6.24 7.29 -11.65
C ALA A 84 5.86 5.88 -12.12
N LYS A 85 5.42 5.03 -11.18
CA LYS A 85 4.96 3.66 -11.46
C LYS A 85 3.64 3.39 -10.72
N PRO A 86 2.50 3.33 -11.42
CA PRO A 86 1.25 2.83 -10.85
C PRO A 86 1.32 1.34 -10.49
N GLY A 87 0.55 0.91 -9.50
CA GLY A 87 0.48 -0.51 -9.11
C GLY A 87 0.02 -0.72 -7.68
N ALA A 88 0.15 -1.96 -7.20
CA ALA A 88 -0.12 -2.32 -5.81
C ALA A 88 1.08 -1.90 -4.92
N LEU A 89 0.85 -0.97 -4.00
CA LEU A 89 1.84 -0.53 -3.04
C LEU A 89 1.74 -1.38 -1.76
N VAL A 90 2.89 -1.88 -1.30
CA VAL A 90 3.00 -2.74 -0.11
C VAL A 90 3.83 -2.04 0.95
N TYR A 91 3.27 -1.93 2.15
CA TYR A 91 3.92 -1.29 3.29
C TYR A 91 3.53 -1.95 4.62
N THR A 92 4.33 -1.75 5.65
CA THR A 92 3.97 -2.10 7.02
C THR A 92 3.66 -0.85 7.82
N VAL A 93 2.78 -1.02 8.80
CA VAL A 93 2.47 -0.01 9.81
C VAL A 93 2.71 -0.63 11.18
N ASP A 94 3.53 0.02 12.01
CA ASP A 94 3.81 -0.40 13.38
C ASP A 94 3.36 0.67 14.37
N SER A 95 2.27 0.37 15.09
CA SER A 95 1.67 1.27 16.09
C SER A 95 2.49 1.37 17.38
N SER A 96 3.50 0.52 17.58
CA SER A 96 4.44 0.66 18.71
C SER A 96 5.48 1.75 18.48
N VAL A 97 5.66 2.20 17.22
CA VAL A 97 6.59 3.26 16.86
C VAL A 97 5.96 4.62 17.14
N GLN A 98 6.65 5.44 17.95
CA GLN A 98 6.17 6.76 18.31
C GLN A 98 5.95 7.66 17.08
N SER A 99 4.91 8.50 17.16
CA SER A 99 4.63 9.52 16.15
C SER A 99 5.87 10.37 15.84
N GLY A 100 6.10 10.65 14.56
CA GLY A 100 7.30 11.36 14.09
C GLY A 100 8.51 10.46 13.81
N LEU A 101 8.53 9.20 14.26
CA LEU A 101 9.63 8.26 14.02
C LEU A 101 9.40 7.33 12.81
N GLY A 102 8.36 7.58 12.02
CA GLY A 102 8.08 6.84 10.78
C GLY A 102 7.51 5.43 11.03
N PRO A 103 6.29 5.30 11.59
CA PRO A 103 5.64 4.01 11.80
C PRO A 103 5.30 3.27 10.48
N VAL A 104 5.34 3.97 9.34
CA VAL A 104 5.05 3.41 8.01
C VAL A 104 6.33 3.12 7.22
N LYS A 105 6.49 1.87 6.80
CA LYS A 105 7.62 1.41 5.97
C LYS A 105 7.14 0.82 4.65
N VAL A 106 7.46 1.48 3.54
CA VAL A 106 7.21 1.00 2.17
C VAL A 106 8.32 0.04 1.75
N TYR A 107 7.97 -0.99 0.97
CA TYR A 107 8.90 -2.01 0.46
C TYR A 107 9.18 -1.81 -1.04
N PRO A 108 10.32 -1.20 -1.42
CA PRO A 108 10.69 -1.01 -2.81
C PRO A 108 11.04 -2.34 -3.51
N SER A 109 11.17 -2.29 -4.84
CA SER A 109 11.65 -3.42 -5.67
C SER A 109 13.17 -3.58 -5.56
N ALA A 110 13.91 -2.47 -5.52
CA ALA A 110 15.36 -2.43 -5.34
C ALA A 110 15.79 -1.15 -4.60
N VAL A 111 16.43 -1.28 -3.44
CA VAL A 111 16.82 -0.11 -2.62
C VAL A 111 18.01 0.64 -3.24
N ALA A 112 18.98 -0.07 -3.80
CA ALA A 112 20.23 0.52 -4.28
C ALA A 112 20.06 1.39 -5.55
N SER A 113 19.18 0.97 -6.46
CA SER A 113 18.94 1.66 -7.74
C SER A 113 17.75 2.62 -7.69
N ASP A 114 16.95 2.61 -6.61
CA ASP A 114 15.78 3.46 -6.44
C ASP A 114 15.69 4.00 -5.01
N PRO A 115 16.57 4.95 -4.63
CA PRO A 115 16.64 5.48 -3.26
C PRO A 115 15.38 6.25 -2.84
N ARG A 116 14.56 6.69 -3.81
CA ARG A 116 13.30 7.40 -3.60
C ARG A 116 12.07 6.48 -3.61
N PHE A 117 12.28 5.18 -3.89
CA PHE A 117 11.26 4.15 -3.99
C PHE A 117 10.21 4.39 -5.08
N LEU A 118 10.54 5.15 -6.13
CA LEU A 118 9.61 5.53 -7.21
C LEU A 118 9.00 4.32 -7.93
N SER A 119 9.72 3.20 -7.95
CA SER A 119 9.34 1.92 -8.56
C SER A 119 8.77 0.89 -7.55
N ALA A 120 8.46 1.33 -6.32
CA ALA A 120 7.93 0.46 -5.28
C ALA A 120 6.57 -0.18 -5.58
N PRO A 121 5.61 0.45 -6.28
CA PRO A 121 4.39 -0.24 -6.64
C PRO A 121 4.65 -1.45 -7.52
N ARG A 122 3.92 -2.55 -7.25
CA ARG A 122 4.00 -3.81 -7.99
C ARG A 122 2.99 -3.82 -9.12
N ALA A 123 3.47 -4.08 -10.33
CA ALA A 123 2.67 -4.32 -11.52
C ALA A 123 2.23 -5.79 -11.61
N ALA A 124 1.30 -6.10 -12.52
CA ALA A 124 0.86 -7.47 -12.77
C ALA A 124 2.07 -8.40 -13.07
N GLY A 125 2.10 -9.55 -12.41
CA GLY A 125 3.20 -10.51 -12.47
C GLY A 125 4.30 -10.30 -11.44
N GLU A 126 4.41 -9.11 -10.84
CA GLU A 126 5.42 -8.82 -9.82
C GLU A 126 4.97 -9.24 -8.42
N SER A 127 5.94 -9.46 -7.53
CA SER A 127 5.70 -9.83 -6.14
C SER A 127 6.68 -9.17 -5.16
N VAL A 128 6.37 -9.28 -3.87
CA VAL A 128 7.27 -8.92 -2.77
C VAL A 128 7.00 -9.83 -1.57
N THR A 129 8.05 -10.25 -0.88
CA THR A 129 7.95 -10.98 0.38
C THR A 129 8.36 -10.08 1.53
N VAL A 130 7.48 -9.94 2.52
CA VAL A 130 7.67 -9.11 3.71
C VAL A 130 7.40 -9.97 4.93
N GLU A 131 8.42 -10.18 5.77
CA GLU A 131 8.27 -10.90 7.05
C GLU A 131 7.58 -12.27 6.91
N GLY A 132 7.94 -13.00 5.84
CA GLY A 132 7.38 -14.31 5.50
C GLY A 132 6.08 -14.29 4.69
N ILE A 133 5.41 -13.15 4.57
CA ILE A 133 4.19 -12.99 3.77
C ILE A 133 4.56 -12.59 2.34
N THR A 134 4.06 -13.33 1.36
CA THR A 134 4.26 -13.01 -0.06
C THR A 134 3.02 -12.33 -0.62
N VAL A 135 3.21 -11.15 -1.21
CA VAL A 135 2.18 -10.41 -1.96
C VAL A 135 2.54 -10.50 -3.44
N ARG A 136 1.64 -11.05 -4.26
CA ARG A 136 1.77 -11.12 -5.72
C ARG A 136 0.61 -10.39 -6.38
N VAL A 137 0.88 -9.62 -7.42
CA VAL A 137 -0.18 -9.04 -8.26
C VAL A 137 -0.49 -10.02 -9.38
N SER A 138 -1.66 -10.64 -9.36
CA SER A 138 -2.07 -11.62 -10.37
C SER A 138 -2.56 -10.96 -11.66
N SER A 139 -3.29 -9.85 -11.53
CA SER A 139 -3.77 -9.05 -12.66
C SER A 139 -3.92 -7.59 -12.29
N ALA A 140 -3.83 -6.72 -13.30
CA ALA A 140 -4.05 -5.28 -13.15
C ALA A 140 -5.00 -4.80 -14.25
N SER A 141 -5.93 -3.93 -13.87
CA SER A 141 -6.87 -3.29 -14.80
C SER A 141 -7.10 -1.83 -14.40
N SER A 142 -7.97 -1.14 -15.14
CA SER A 142 -8.47 0.19 -14.77
C SER A 142 -9.25 0.17 -13.45
N ALA A 143 -9.87 -0.96 -13.09
CA ALA A 143 -10.63 -1.10 -11.84
C ALA A 143 -9.74 -1.25 -10.60
N GLY A 144 -8.47 -1.66 -10.76
CA GLY A 144 -7.55 -1.89 -9.65
C GLY A 144 -6.54 -3.00 -9.91
N ASP A 145 -5.95 -3.49 -8.82
CA ASP A 145 -4.97 -4.58 -8.82
C ASP A 145 -5.55 -5.78 -8.07
N THR A 146 -5.56 -6.95 -8.72
CA THR A 146 -5.89 -8.20 -8.04
C THR A 146 -4.64 -8.75 -7.37
N VAL A 147 -4.66 -8.82 -6.04
CA VAL A 147 -3.53 -9.27 -5.23
C VAL A 147 -3.82 -10.64 -4.63
N VAL A 148 -2.81 -11.50 -4.65
CA VAL A 148 -2.77 -12.78 -3.97
C VAL A 148 -1.77 -12.65 -2.84
N ILE A 149 -2.24 -12.83 -1.60
CA ILE A 149 -1.41 -12.72 -0.40
C ILE A 149 -1.34 -14.08 0.27
N THR A 150 -0.14 -14.61 0.42
CA THR A 150 0.12 -15.94 0.99
C THR A 150 0.94 -15.81 2.27
N ARG A 151 0.43 -16.39 3.36
CA ARG A 151 1.11 -16.48 4.66
C ARG A 151 2.01 -17.73 4.71
N PRO A 152 3.12 -17.68 5.46
CA PRO A 152 4.05 -18.81 5.61
C PRO A 152 3.38 -20.01 6.25
#